data_AF-A0A180FP83-F1
#
_entry.id   AF-A0A180FP83-F1
#
_cell.length_a   1.000
_cell.length_b   1.000
_cell.length_c   1.000
_cell.angle_alpha   90.00
_cell.angle_beta   90.00
_cell.angle_gamma   90.00
#
_symmetry.space_group_name_H-M   'P 1'
#
loop_
_entity.id
_entity.type
_entity.pdbx_description
1 polymer ?
#
loop_
_entity_poly.entity_id
_entity_poly.type
_entity_poly.pdbx_seq_one_letter_code
_entity_poly.pdbx_strand_id
1 'polypeptide(L)'
;MIMQGTETARIEEVLSKISSKIHDEDFLAKLERFLQDKKEKSNTVPESVMNVFSVYTSEGKEGLRSKLESFDVKQLTTIIRKNALDPSGLSHRWKTKDKLVSLIVSRTSGRMEKGKVFLEYK
;
A
#
# COMPACT_ATOMS: atom_id res chain seq x y z
N MET A 1 11.32 -22.95 27.35
CA MET A 1 11.00 -24.36 27.02
C MET A 1 9.93 -24.33 25.93
N ILE A 2 10.15 -25.10 24.86
CA ILE A 2 9.79 -24.80 23.46
C ILE A 2 8.30 -25.11 23.15
N MET A 3 7.56 -24.14 22.59
CA MET A 3 6.28 -24.36 21.88
C MET A 3 6.34 -23.83 20.43
N GLN A 4 7.41 -24.19 19.70
CA GLN A 4 7.60 -23.86 18.27
C GLN A 4 7.59 -25.11 17.37
N GLY A 5 7.41 -26.31 17.93
CA GLY A 5 7.62 -27.58 17.20
C GLY A 5 6.48 -28.06 16.31
N THR A 6 5.27 -27.51 16.43
CA THR A 6 4.09 -28.02 15.69
C THR A 6 3.81 -27.26 14.40
N GLU A 7 4.24 -26.00 14.29
CA GLU A 7 3.97 -25.16 13.13
C GLU A 7 4.97 -25.42 12.00
N THR A 8 6.25 -25.59 12.35
CA THR A 8 7.32 -25.94 11.41
C THR A 8 7.07 -27.30 10.77
N ALA A 9 6.72 -28.33 11.55
CA ALA A 9 6.41 -29.66 11.05
C ALA A 9 5.23 -29.67 10.07
N ARG A 10 4.21 -28.82 10.33
CA ARG A 10 3.05 -28.69 9.43
C ARG A 10 3.43 -28.00 8.11
N ILE A 11 4.31 -27.00 8.15
CA ILE A 11 4.81 -26.32 6.96
C ILE A 11 5.66 -27.29 6.11
N GLU A 12 6.54 -28.06 6.73
CA GLU A 12 7.36 -29.07 6.03
C GLU A 12 6.51 -30.13 5.34
N GLU A 13 5.46 -30.63 5.99
CA GLU A 13 4.53 -31.59 5.39
C GLU A 13 3.81 -30.99 4.16
N VAL A 14 3.39 -29.74 4.26
CA VAL A 14 2.73 -29.02 3.17
C VAL A 14 3.70 -28.79 2.01
N LEU A 15 4.93 -28.36 2.28
CA LEU A 15 5.96 -28.14 1.25
C LEU A 15 6.34 -29.44 0.55
N SER A 16 6.45 -30.56 1.27
CA SER A 16 6.69 -31.88 0.69
C SER A 16 5.56 -32.31 -0.26
N LYS A 17 4.30 -32.14 0.15
CA LYS A 17 3.12 -32.41 -0.68
C LYS A 17 3.07 -31.54 -1.93
N ILE A 18 3.43 -30.25 -1.83
CA ILE A 18 3.51 -29.35 -2.97
C ILE A 18 4.64 -29.78 -3.92
N SER A 19 5.83 -30.08 -3.39
CA SER A 19 6.99 -30.53 -4.16
C SER A 19 6.68 -31.74 -5.03
N SER A 20 5.96 -32.72 -4.48
CA SER A 20 5.54 -33.92 -5.23
C SER A 20 4.57 -33.66 -6.39
N LYS A 21 3.94 -32.47 -6.43
CA LYS A 21 2.92 -32.09 -7.42
C LYS A 21 3.39 -31.01 -8.39
N ILE A 22 4.66 -30.61 -8.36
CA ILE A 22 5.20 -29.56 -9.26
C ILE A 22 5.15 -29.97 -10.74
N HIS A 23 5.12 -31.28 -11.05
CA HIS A 23 5.03 -31.78 -12.42
C HIS A 23 3.59 -32.03 -12.91
N ASP A 24 2.58 -31.75 -12.08
CA ASP A 24 1.17 -31.95 -12.41
C ASP A 24 0.61 -30.65 -13.03
N GLU A 25 0.43 -30.67 -14.36
CA GLU A 25 -0.01 -29.49 -15.12
C GLU A 25 -1.40 -28.98 -14.68
N ASP A 26 -2.31 -29.87 -14.30
CA ASP A 26 -3.64 -29.51 -13.77
C ASP A 26 -3.54 -28.81 -12.41
N PHE A 27 -2.66 -29.29 -11.54
CA PHE A 27 -2.36 -28.67 -10.26
C PHE A 27 -1.74 -27.28 -10.46
N LEU A 28 -0.79 -27.14 -11.39
CA LEU A 28 -0.18 -25.85 -11.72
C LEU A 28 -1.21 -24.87 -12.28
N ALA A 29 -2.07 -25.29 -13.21
CA ALA A 29 -3.13 -24.45 -13.76
C ALA A 29 -4.14 -24.00 -12.69
N LYS A 30 -4.49 -24.90 -11.76
CA LYS A 30 -5.39 -24.57 -10.63
C LYS A 30 -4.71 -23.64 -9.62
N LEU A 31 -3.42 -23.83 -9.36
CA LEU A 31 -2.63 -22.97 -8.49
C LEU A 31 -2.47 -21.58 -9.10
N GLU A 32 -2.16 -21.51 -10.39
CA GLU A 32 -2.08 -20.26 -11.15
C GLU A 32 -3.42 -19.53 -11.13
N ARG A 33 -4.53 -20.23 -11.37
CA ARG A 33 -5.87 -19.64 -11.25
C ARG A 33 -6.17 -19.16 -9.84
N PHE A 34 -5.77 -19.90 -8.80
CA PHE A 34 -5.94 -19.48 -7.40
C PHE A 34 -5.09 -18.25 -7.04
N LEU A 35 -3.85 -18.20 -7.53
CA LEU A 35 -2.97 -17.04 -7.38
C LEU A 35 -3.51 -15.84 -8.17
N GLN A 36 -4.10 -16.07 -9.34
CA GLN A 36 -4.73 -15.03 -10.16
C GLN A 36 -6.04 -14.53 -9.54
N ASP A 37 -6.87 -15.39 -8.97
CA ASP A 37 -8.07 -15.01 -8.19
C ASP A 37 -7.68 -14.17 -6.96
N LYS A 38 -6.57 -14.52 -6.29
CA LYS A 38 -5.98 -13.67 -5.25
C LYS A 38 -5.45 -12.36 -5.81
N LYS A 39 -4.84 -12.38 -6.99
CA LYS A 39 -4.31 -11.20 -7.69
C LYS A 39 -5.44 -10.28 -8.16
N GLU A 40 -6.61 -10.81 -8.50
CA GLU A 40 -7.81 -10.05 -8.89
C GLU A 40 -8.58 -9.51 -7.68
N LYS A 41 -8.63 -10.24 -6.55
CA LYS A 41 -9.01 -9.64 -5.25
C LYS A 41 -7.96 -8.64 -4.74
N SER A 42 -6.74 -8.73 -5.27
CA SER A 42 -5.62 -7.79 -5.09
C SER A 42 -5.47 -6.84 -6.29
N ASN A 43 -6.49 -6.65 -7.13
CA ASN A 43 -6.52 -5.52 -8.05
C ASN A 43 -6.96 -4.29 -7.25
N THR A 44 -5.96 -3.60 -6.70
CA THR A 44 -5.67 -2.15 -6.83
C THR A 44 -4.93 -1.64 -5.59
N VAL A 45 -3.73 -2.12 -5.31
CA VAL A 45 -2.71 -1.24 -4.72
C VAL A 45 -1.34 -1.72 -5.24
N PRO A 46 -0.73 -1.06 -6.25
CA PRO A 46 0.64 -1.38 -6.58
C PRO A 46 1.52 -1.12 -5.36
N GLU A 47 2.47 -2.01 -5.13
CA GLU A 47 3.49 -1.96 -4.08
C GLU A 47 4.19 -0.58 -4.01
N SER A 48 4.18 0.15 -5.12
CA SER A 48 4.52 1.57 -5.23
C SER A 48 3.32 2.50 -4.96
N VAL A 49 2.76 2.46 -3.76
CA VAL A 49 1.93 3.58 -3.29
C VAL A 49 2.86 4.78 -3.08
N MET A 50 2.73 5.72 -4.01
CA MET A 50 3.41 7.01 -4.07
C MET A 50 3.77 7.60 -2.71
N ASN A 51 5.05 7.96 -2.54
CA ASN A 51 5.50 8.76 -1.41
C ASN A 51 5.16 10.24 -1.69
N VAL A 52 4.18 10.77 -0.94
CA VAL A 52 3.67 12.14 -1.14
C VAL A 52 4.73 13.20 -0.84
N PHE A 53 5.65 12.92 0.08
CA PHE A 53 6.72 13.86 0.45
C PHE A 53 7.77 13.96 -0.65
N SER A 54 8.14 12.84 -1.26
CA SER A 54 9.08 12.82 -2.39
C SER A 54 8.50 13.59 -3.58
N VAL A 55 7.23 13.34 -3.93
CA VAL A 55 6.55 14.04 -5.02
C VAL A 55 6.42 15.55 -4.73
N TYR A 56 6.03 15.92 -3.52
CA TYR A 56 5.96 17.33 -3.11
C TYR A 56 7.32 18.03 -3.19
N THR A 57 8.41 17.32 -2.92
CA THR A 57 9.77 17.87 -3.00
C THR A 57 10.21 18.07 -4.44
N SER A 58 9.86 17.17 -5.35
CA SER A 58 10.25 17.25 -6.76
C SER A 58 9.38 18.20 -7.59
N GLU A 59 8.06 18.18 -7.39
CA GLU A 59 7.09 18.86 -8.27
C GLU A 59 6.22 19.88 -7.53
N GLY A 60 6.41 20.05 -6.22
CA GLY A 60 5.67 21.00 -5.42
C GLY A 60 4.20 20.60 -5.19
N LYS A 61 3.43 21.59 -4.72
CA LYS A 61 2.02 21.43 -4.35
C LYS A 61 1.14 21.08 -5.56
N GLU A 62 1.35 21.75 -6.68
CA GLU A 62 0.53 21.59 -7.89
C GLU A 62 0.82 20.27 -8.59
N GLY A 63 2.09 19.87 -8.70
CA GLY A 63 2.44 18.55 -9.25
C GLY A 63 1.91 17.39 -8.43
N LEU A 64 1.96 17.49 -7.09
CA LEU A 64 1.32 16.53 -6.21
C LEU A 64 -0.19 16.46 -6.46
N ARG A 65 -0.87 17.61 -6.58
CA ARG A 65 -2.32 17.64 -6.83
C ARG A 65 -2.66 16.98 -8.16
N SER A 66 -1.97 17.34 -9.26
CA SER A 66 -2.20 16.74 -10.57
C SER A 66 -1.99 15.23 -10.58
N LYS A 67 -0.96 14.73 -9.89
CA LYS A 67 -0.76 13.28 -9.73
C LYS A 67 -1.90 12.62 -8.96
N LEU A 68 -2.39 13.24 -7.89
CA LEU A 68 -3.49 12.73 -7.08
C LEU A 68 -4.83 12.68 -7.86
N GLU A 69 -5.02 13.55 -8.84
CA GLU A 69 -6.20 13.52 -9.72
C GLU A 69 -6.22 12.30 -10.65
N SER A 70 -5.12 11.59 -10.87
CA SER A 70 -5.12 10.33 -11.64
C SER A 70 -5.51 9.11 -10.80
N PHE A 71 -5.66 9.25 -9.47
CA PHE A 71 -5.96 8.14 -8.57
C PHE A 71 -7.45 8.05 -8.22
N ASP A 72 -7.90 6.83 -7.95
CA ASP A 72 -9.23 6.52 -7.43
C ASP A 72 -9.36 6.72 -5.91
N VAL A 73 -10.59 6.85 -5.42
CA VAL A 73 -10.91 7.03 -3.99
C VAL A 73 -10.26 5.96 -3.11
N LYS A 74 -10.26 4.69 -3.56
CA LYS A 74 -9.59 3.58 -2.87
C LYS A 74 -8.09 3.80 -2.79
N GLN A 75 -7.46 4.20 -3.89
CA GLN A 75 -6.01 4.45 -3.96
C GLN A 75 -5.61 5.64 -3.09
N LEU A 76 -6.37 6.74 -3.11
CA LEU A 76 -6.16 7.91 -2.25
C LEU A 76 -6.24 7.56 -0.78
N THR A 77 -7.23 6.75 -0.38
CA THR A 77 -7.36 6.25 1.00
C THR A 77 -6.15 5.40 1.40
N THR A 78 -5.63 4.58 0.50
CA THR A 78 -4.42 3.80 0.75
C THR A 78 -3.18 4.69 0.89
N ILE A 79 -3.04 5.72 0.04
CA ILE A 79 -1.97 6.73 0.15
C ILE A 79 -2.00 7.40 1.52
N ILE A 80 -3.18 7.79 2.00
CA ILE A 80 -3.37 8.43 3.30
C ILE A 80 -2.92 7.50 4.45
N ARG A 81 -3.30 6.22 4.39
CA ARG A 81 -2.92 5.23 5.42
C ARG A 81 -1.41 4.98 5.42
N LYS A 82 -0.80 4.75 4.25
CA LYS A 82 0.64 4.45 4.14
C LYS A 82 1.52 5.60 4.60
N ASN A 83 1.11 6.84 4.34
CA ASN A 83 1.85 8.05 4.73
C ASN A 83 1.42 8.60 6.11
N ALA A 84 0.54 7.89 6.83
CA ALA A 84 -0.01 8.28 8.13
C ALA A 84 -0.51 9.74 8.16
N LEU A 85 -1.23 10.18 7.12
CA LEU A 85 -1.69 11.57 6.97
C LEU A 85 -2.96 11.87 7.77
N ASP A 86 -3.70 10.83 8.16
CA ASP A 86 -4.97 10.93 8.89
C ASP A 86 -4.96 10.01 10.13
N PRO A 87 -4.39 10.48 11.26
CA PRO A 87 -4.37 9.69 12.49
C PRO A 87 -5.77 9.46 13.08
N SER A 88 -6.74 10.30 12.74
CA SER A 88 -8.13 10.17 13.20
C SER A 88 -8.92 9.11 12.41
N GLY A 89 -8.43 8.64 11.27
CA GLY A 89 -9.07 7.62 10.44
C GLY A 89 -10.40 8.05 9.78
N LEU A 90 -10.71 9.34 9.78
CA LEU A 90 -11.95 9.88 9.20
C LEU A 90 -12.01 9.73 7.68
N SER A 91 -10.84 9.75 7.04
CA SER A 91 -10.67 9.63 5.59
C SER A 91 -11.25 8.34 5.02
N HIS A 92 -11.31 7.26 5.82
CA HIS A 92 -11.91 5.98 5.39
C HIS A 92 -13.43 6.07 5.15
N ARG A 93 -14.12 7.04 5.75
CA ARG A 93 -15.56 7.24 5.58
C ARG A 93 -15.90 8.16 4.41
N TRP A 94 -14.90 8.81 3.82
CA TRP A 94 -15.12 9.78 2.77
C TRP A 94 -15.21 9.09 1.42
N LYS A 95 -16.27 9.41 0.67
CA LYS A 95 -16.46 8.90 -0.71
C LYS A 95 -16.05 9.94 -1.77
N THR A 96 -15.76 11.17 -1.35
CA THR A 96 -15.46 12.28 -2.24
C THR A 96 -13.96 12.38 -2.50
N LYS A 97 -13.57 12.23 -3.77
CA LYS A 97 -12.19 12.34 -4.23
C LYS A 97 -11.52 13.66 -3.84
N ASP A 98 -12.17 14.79 -4.12
CA ASP A 98 -11.61 16.13 -3.84
C ASP A 98 -11.27 16.31 -2.34
N LYS A 99 -12.11 15.81 -1.43
CA LYS A 99 -11.83 15.85 0.02
C LYS A 99 -10.56 15.07 0.38
N LEU A 100 -10.35 13.90 -0.21
CA LEU A 100 -9.16 13.08 0.02
C LEU A 100 -7.91 13.76 -0.55
N VAL A 101 -7.99 14.30 -1.77
CA VAL A 101 -6.90 15.05 -2.40
C VAL A 101 -6.51 16.26 -1.56
N SER A 102 -7.49 17.06 -1.14
CA SER A 102 -7.29 18.26 -0.30
C SER A 102 -6.62 17.91 1.03
N LEU A 103 -7.06 16.83 1.69
CA LEU A 103 -6.44 16.33 2.92
C LEU A 103 -4.96 15.95 2.71
N ILE A 104 -4.67 15.20 1.65
CA ILE A 104 -3.30 14.77 1.35
C ILE A 104 -2.40 16.00 1.13
N VAL A 105 -2.82 16.94 0.29
CA VAL A 105 -2.04 18.14 -0.03
C VAL A 105 -1.83 19.02 1.21
N SER A 106 -2.89 19.28 1.98
CA SER A 106 -2.81 20.12 3.18
C SER A 106 -1.88 19.53 4.24
N ARG A 107 -2.01 18.23 4.53
CA ARG A 107 -1.18 17.54 5.53
C ARG A 107 0.27 17.41 5.09
N THR A 108 0.51 17.14 3.82
CA THR A 108 1.87 17.04 3.26
C THR A 108 2.55 18.40 3.33
N SER A 109 1.89 19.46 2.86
CA SER A 109 2.41 20.83 2.90
C SER A 109 2.74 21.29 4.33
N GLY A 110 1.82 21.09 5.29
CA GLY A 110 2.04 21.48 6.68
C GLY A 110 3.16 20.69 7.38
N ARG A 111 3.41 19.43 7.00
CA ARG A 111 4.56 18.66 7.50
C ARG A 111 5.88 19.15 6.89
N MET A 112 5.89 19.44 5.59
CA MET A 112 7.08 19.94 4.90
C MET A 112 7.50 21.32 5.41
N GLU A 113 6.54 22.21 5.67
CA GLU A 113 6.82 23.54 6.23
C GLU A 113 7.43 23.46 7.63
N LYS A 114 6.89 22.62 8.52
CA LYS A 114 7.49 22.36 9.82
C LYS A 114 8.91 21.79 9.71
N GLY A 115 9.15 20.91 8.74
CA GLY A 115 10.47 20.35 8.46
C GLY A 115 11.50 21.41 8.03
N LYS A 116 11.07 22.43 7.26
CA LYS A 116 11.95 23.52 6.82
C LYS A 116 12.48 24.36 7.98
N VAL A 117 11.68 24.58 9.03
CA VAL A 117 12.10 25.34 10.21
C VAL A 117 13.35 24.72 10.86
N PHE A 118 13.52 23.40 10.79
CA PHE A 118 14.72 22.73 11.35
C PHE A 118 15.95 22.79 10.44
N LEU A 119 15.79 23.13 9.16
CA LEU A 119 16.90 23.31 8.21
C LEU A 119 17.50 24.72 8.29
N GLU A 120 16.74 25.71 8.77
CA GLU A 120 17.14 27.12 8.82
C GLU A 120 18.09 27.47 9.98
N TYR A 121 18.29 26.55 10.94
CA TYR A 121 19.17 26.74 12.11
C TYR A 121 20.55 26.08 12.00
N LYS A 122 21.00 25.74 10.79
CA LYS A 122 22.28 25.06 10.56
C LYS A 122 23.21 25.87 9.68
#